data_AF-A0A6N7FRR7-F1
#
_entry.id   AF-A0A6N7FRR7-F1
#
_cell.length_a   1.000
_cell.length_b   1.000
_cell.length_c   1.000
_cell.angle_alpha   90.00
_cell.angle_beta   90.00
_cell.angle_gamma   90.00
#
_symmetry.space_group_name_H-M   'P 1'
#
loop_
_entity.id
_entity.type
_entity.pdbx_description
1 polymer ?
#
loop_
_entity_poly.entity_id
_entity_poly.type
_entity_poly.pdbx_seq_one_letter_code
_entity_poly.pdbx_strand_id
1 'polypeptide(L)' 'MYCVVETRISEEAWEFSMPREQPSDAAFDEGSPGFAGRFVGAFADGGNTIVGRFQLSYDDENWEDDLQTTYRRVSARPN' A
#
# COMPACT_ATOMS: atom_id res chain seq x y z
N MET A 1 -9.37 14.90 4.51
CA MET A 1 -10.37 13.78 4.61
C MET A 1 -9.60 12.46 4.56
N TYR A 2 -9.92 11.41 5.36
CA TYR A 2 -9.15 10.14 5.31
C TYR A 2 -9.86 9.10 4.45
N CYS A 3 -9.11 8.39 3.59
CA CYS A 3 -9.61 7.24 2.85
C CYS A 3 -9.45 6.00 3.75
N VAL A 4 -10.55 5.30 4.03
CA VAL A 4 -10.49 4.00 4.70
C VAL A 4 -10.26 2.96 3.62
N VAL A 5 -9.07 2.35 3.64
CA VAL A 5 -8.75 1.21 2.78
C VAL A 5 -9.03 -0.08 3.51
N GLU A 6 -9.68 -1.01 2.83
CA GLU A 6 -9.73 -2.39 3.32
C GLU A 6 -8.33 -2.99 3.16
N THR A 7 -7.74 -3.37 4.29
CA THR A 7 -6.47 -4.08 4.35
C THR A 7 -6.75 -5.54 4.65
N ARG A 8 -6.19 -6.43 3.83
CA ARG A 8 -6.24 -7.88 4.03
C ARG A 8 -4.85 -8.36 4.42
N ILE A 9 -4.75 -8.98 5.59
CA ILE A 9 -3.51 -9.57 6.09
C ILE A 9 -3.77 -11.07 6.22
N SER A 10 -3.08 -11.83 5.39
CA SER A 10 -3.02 -13.29 5.41
C SER A 10 -1.72 -13.75 6.07
N GLU A 11 -1.54 -15.05 6.27
CA GLU A 11 -0.30 -15.62 6.82
C GLU A 11 0.90 -15.41 5.87
N GLU A 12 0.63 -15.31 4.57
CA GLU A 12 1.65 -15.25 3.52
C GLU A 12 1.89 -13.84 2.99
N ALA A 13 0.87 -12.98 3.03
CA ALA A 13 0.93 -11.64 2.46
C ALA A 13 -0.01 -10.64 3.15
N TRP A 14 0.40 -9.38 3.13
CA TRP A 14 -0.42 -8.23 3.40
C TRP A 14 -0.70 -7.51 2.08
N GLU A 15 -1.96 -7.35 1.74
CA GLU A 15 -2.38 -6.59 0.56
C GLU A 15 -3.46 -5.59 0.89
N PHE A 16 -3.45 -4.46 0.19
CA PHE A 16 -4.55 -3.52 0.18
C PHE A 16 -4.64 -2.85 -1.18
N SER A 17 -5.85 -2.45 -1.53
CA SER A 17 -6.12 -1.76 -2.79
C SER A 17 -6.81 -0.43 -2.49
N MET A 18 -6.43 0.57 -3.27
CA MET A 18 -6.91 1.93 -3.22
C MET A 18 -7.62 2.21 -4.55
N PRO A 19 -8.93 2.50 -4.54
CA PRO A 19 -9.66 2.84 -5.75
C PRO A 19 -9.21 4.21 -6.27
N ARG A 20 -9.39 4.41 -7.58
CA ARG A 20 -9.12 5.67 -8.28
C ARG A 20 -9.94 6.84 -7.73
N GLU A 21 -11.16 6.56 -7.30
CA GLU A 21 -12.10 7.49 -6.68
C GLU A 21 -11.69 7.76 -5.23
N GLN A 22 -10.50 8.33 -5.04
CA GLN A 22 -10.12 8.90 -3.75
C GLN A 22 -10.84 10.23 -3.56
N PRO A 23 -11.24 10.60 -2.33
CA PRO A 23 -11.83 11.92 -2.09
C PRO A 23 -10.87 13.00 -2.60
N SER A 24 -11.39 13.93 -3.41
CA SER A 24 -10.62 14.92 -4.20
C SER A 24 -9.61 15.78 -3.41
N ASP A 25 -9.67 15.81 -2.08
CA ASP A 25 -8.71 16.46 -1.19
C ASP A 25 -7.39 15.67 -1.02
N ALA A 26 -7.35 14.40 -1.45
CA ALA A 26 -6.15 13.55 -1.48
C ALA A 26 -5.49 13.48 -2.88
N ALA A 27 -6.15 14.00 -3.92
CA ALA A 27 -5.49 14.25 -5.18
C ALA A 27 -4.51 15.40 -4.95
N PHE A 28 -3.22 15.15 -5.15
CA PHE A 28 -2.15 16.12 -4.95
C PHE A 28 -2.24 17.38 -5.84
N ASP A 29 -3.32 17.52 -6.63
CA ASP A 29 -3.68 18.71 -7.42
C ASP A 29 -5.17 18.62 -7.87
N GLU A 30 -5.92 19.73 -7.79
CA GLU A 30 -7.32 19.84 -8.24
C GLU A 30 -7.38 19.71 -9.78
N GLY A 31 -7.63 18.49 -10.27
CA GLY A 31 -7.63 18.18 -11.71
C GLY A 31 -6.72 17.02 -12.11
N SER A 32 -5.97 16.44 -11.15
CA SER A 32 -5.25 15.20 -11.41
C SER A 32 -6.23 14.07 -11.72
N PRO A 33 -6.06 13.32 -12.84
CA PRO A 33 -6.75 12.07 -13.03
C PRO A 33 -6.34 11.18 -11.85
N GLY A 34 -7.26 10.92 -10.92
CA GLY A 34 -6.96 10.12 -9.73
C GLY A 34 -6.21 8.83 -10.08
N PHE A 35 -5.47 8.27 -9.14
CA PHE A 35 -4.72 7.03 -9.36
C PHE A 35 -5.33 5.90 -8.55
N ALA A 36 -5.31 4.69 -9.11
CA ALA A 36 -5.49 3.48 -8.36
C ALA A 36 -4.15 3.08 -7.74
N GLY A 37 -4.17 2.65 -6.48
CA GLY A 37 -2.99 2.16 -5.78
C GLY A 37 -3.20 0.71 -5.36
N ARG A 38 -2.17 -0.12 -5.48
CA ARG A 38 -2.19 -1.46 -4.90
C ARG A 38 -0.92 -1.70 -4.14
N PHE A 39 -1.05 -2.24 -2.95
CA PHE A 39 0.06 -2.70 -2.14
C PHE A 39 0.04 -4.23 -2.04
N VAL A 40 1.21 -4.83 -2.18
CA VAL A 40 1.45 -6.23 -1.83
C VAL A 40 2.73 -6.33 -1.02
N GLY A 41 2.62 -6.86 0.19
CA GLY A 41 3.74 -7.12 1.08
C GLY A 41 3.82 -8.60 1.42
N ALA A 42 5.00 -9.20 1.23
CA ALA A 42 5.24 -10.59 1.60
C ALA A 42 5.95 -10.67 2.95
N PHE A 43 5.56 -11.64 3.78
CA PHE A 43 6.30 -11.95 5.00
C PHE A 43 7.61 -12.66 4.65
N ALA A 44 8.69 -12.16 5.22
CA ALA A 44 10.04 -12.69 5.11
C ALA A 44 10.62 -12.93 6.51
N ASP A 45 11.72 -13.67 6.59
CA ASP A 45 12.44 -13.93 7.83
C ASP A 45 11.53 -14.49 8.94
N GLY A 46 10.73 -15.50 8.60
CA GLY A 46 9.81 -16.15 9.55
C GLY A 46 8.71 -15.24 10.11
N GLY A 47 8.35 -14.17 9.40
CA GLY A 47 7.31 -13.22 9.80
C GLY A 47 7.82 -12.00 10.56
N ASN A 48 9.14 -11.83 10.71
CA ASN A 48 9.73 -10.65 11.34
C ASN A 48 9.98 -9.49 10.36
N THR A 49 9.97 -9.75 9.06
CA THR A 49 10.16 -8.73 8.04
C THR A 49 8.98 -8.76 7.07
N ILE A 50 8.47 -7.60 6.65
CA ILE A 50 7.52 -7.49 5.55
C ILE A 50 8.20 -6.68 4.45
N VAL A 51 8.31 -7.26 3.27
CA VAL A 51 8.79 -6.55 2.08
C VAL A 51 7.58 -6.21 1.24
N GLY A 52 7.23 -4.93 1.26
CA GLY A 52 6.11 -4.32 0.57
C GLY A 52 6.49 -3.68 -0.75
N ARG A 53 5.63 -3.81 -1.74
CA ARG A 53 5.66 -3.02 -2.96
C ARG A 53 4.32 -2.34 -3.17
N PHE A 54 4.38 -1.04 -3.40
CA PHE A 54 3.27 -0.20 -3.78
C PHE A 54 3.37 0.09 -5.27
N GLN A 55 2.27 -0.14 -5.97
CA GLN A 55 2.13 0.10 -7.39
C GLN A 55 1.02 1.10 -7.63
N LEU A 56 1.24 1.99 -8.58
CA LEU A 56 0.27 2.99 -9.01
C LEU A 56 -0.19 2.69 -10.42
N SER A 57 -1.47 2.97 -10.68
CA SER A 57 -2.05 2.93 -12.01
C SER A 57 -2.87 4.18 -12.27
N TYR A 58 -2.62 4.81 -13.41
CA TYR A 58 -3.38 5.97 -13.91
C TYR A 58 -4.44 5.57 -14.95
N ASP A 59 -4.53 4.29 -15.29
CA ASP A 59 -5.38 3.77 -16.36
C ASP A 59 -6.04 2.42 -16.00
N ASP A 60 -5.85 1.94 -14.76
CA ASP A 60 -6.23 0.60 -14.26
C ASP A 60 -5.56 -0.60 -14.99
N GLU A 61 -5.00 -0.39 -16.19
CA GLU A 61 -4.35 -1.42 -17.00
C GLU A 61 -2.82 -1.49 -16.78
N ASN A 62 -2.18 -0.33 -16.62
CA ASN A 62 -0.72 -0.23 -16.47
C ASN A 62 -0.34 0.04 -15.02
N TRP A 63 0.48 -0.83 -14.44
CA TRP A 63 0.91 -0.76 -13.03
C TRP A 63 2.39 -0.46 -12.95
N GLU A 64 2.75 0.67 -12.33
CA GLU A 64 4.13 1.11 -12.14
C GLU A 64 4.55 0.91 -10.68
N ASP A 65 5.78 0.44 -10.49
CA ASP A 65 6.38 0.29 -9.16
C ASP A 65 6.76 1.69 -8.62
N ASP A 66 5.94 2.22 -7.72
CA ASP A 66 6.10 3.59 -7.18
C ASP A 66 6.94 3.60 -5.89
N LEU A 67 6.67 2.67 -4.99
CA LEU A 67 7.34 2.62 -3.69
C LEU A 67 7.64 1.19 -3.27
N GLN A 68 8.91 0.94 -2.93
CA GLN A 68 9.30 -0.27 -2.22
C GLN A 68 9.51 0.06 -0.74
N THR A 69 8.95 -0.77 0.14
CA THR A 69 9.02 -0.57 1.58
C THR A 69 9.44 -1.86 2.28
N THR A 70 10.21 -1.72 3.35
CA THR A 70 10.64 -2.85 4.17
C THR A 70 10.27 -2.57 5.62
N TYR A 71 9.23 -3.23 6.10
CA TYR A 71 8.90 -3.21 7.52
C TYR A 71 9.71 -4.27 8.25
N ARG A 72 10.24 -3.89 9.41
CA ARG A 72 10.89 -4.82 10.33
C ARG A 72 10.14 -4.78 11.64
N ARG A 73 9.76 -5.94 12.14
CA ARG A 73 9.16 -6.09 13.46
C ARG A 73 10.20 -5.66 14.48
N VAL A 74 9.95 -4.53 15.13
CA VAL A 74 10.70 -4.15 16.33
C VAL A 74 10.11 -4.94 17.49
N SER A 75 10.92 -5.77 18.13
CA SER A 75 10.56 -6.33 19.44
C SER A 75 10.23 -5.15 20.34
N ALA A 76 9.03 -5.16 20.94
CA ALA A 76 8.62 -4.13 21.89
C ALA A 76 9.76 -3.92 22.91
N ARG A 77 10.04 -2.65 23.21
CA ARG A 77 11.11 -2.24 24.15
C ARG A 77 11.12 -3.18 25.36
N PRO A 78 12.28 -3.70 25.80
CA PRO A 78 12.34 -4.32 27.12
C PRO A 78 11.96 -3.25 28.15
N ASN A 79 10.99 -3.64 28.99
CA ASN A 79 10.37 -2.95 30.13
C ASN A 79 11.13 -1.73 30.69
#